data_AF-A0A814WN79-F1
#
_entry.id   AF-A0A814WN79-F1
#
_cell.length_a   1.000
_cell.length_b   1.000
_cell.length_c   1.000
_cell.angle_alpha   90.00
_cell.angle_beta   90.00
_cell.angle_gamma   90.00
#
_symmetry.space_group_name_H-M   'P 1'
#
loop_
_entity.id
_entity.type
_entity.pdbx_description
1 polymer ?
#
loop_
_entity_poly.entity_id
_entity_poly.type
_entity_poly.pdbx_seq_one_letter_code
_entity_poly.pdbx_strand_id
1 'polypeptide(L)'
;MNSLPSIASSSAASGILGKLGLIMIPVLVIVIVGSVVVAVVVPTILLGNTVKPNTTTTASVVANGTTASTTTVTATAAAATVGATAAAGVTVAATAAGATAAATAAPATAAATAAPATAAATAAPATAAATAAPTTAVPATAAPATTEAATTVAAPTTVTTATGPGNPCNTSMYWNTTASSRAGTGTSGPGPNQLSSPTGIFLDLSDNLYVADAGSYRVMKYAPGVTNGTIVAGTTNVSGTTMNLLSTGIRYIYVDSSQNLYIADTYNNRVMLWPSGASTGTIVAGNGTFGTSFNQIYYPYGVWVDSSSNIYVAEYQNQRVTKWAPGATTGDLLAGNTSSAGNITSKLASPAGLVYDTLNQDLYIANSATATSTVLKWHIGDHNATVVAGTAGSPGNSSTQLSSPMGMTLDKWNNLYVADRTNNRVQLFCNGNTTGITIAGNGAGGTTLSAPYDVKLDSKLNLYVSLNSGARIRLFAKL
;
A
#
# COMPACT_ATOMS: atom_id res chain seq x y z
N MET A 1 38.15 -25.50 14.93
CA MET A 1 38.64 -26.24 13.76
C MET A 1 37.47 -27.03 13.19
N ASN A 2 37.04 -26.68 11.99
CA ASN A 2 36.48 -27.58 10.96
C ASN A 2 36.13 -26.69 9.75
N SER A 3 37.06 -26.68 8.80
CA SER A 3 36.95 -26.02 7.50
C SER A 3 35.99 -26.77 6.59
N LEU A 4 35.11 -26.05 5.90
CA LEU A 4 34.31 -26.57 4.78
C LEU A 4 35.23 -26.99 3.61
N PRO A 5 34.91 -28.07 2.86
CA PRO A 5 35.73 -28.51 1.74
C PRO A 5 35.60 -27.58 0.52
N SER A 6 36.72 -27.26 -0.12
CA SER A 6 36.77 -26.53 -1.38
C SER A 6 36.26 -27.40 -2.54
N ILE A 7 35.27 -26.93 -3.28
CA ILE A 7 34.84 -27.56 -4.53
C ILE A 7 35.79 -27.09 -5.64
N ALA A 8 36.62 -27.99 -6.14
CA ALA A 8 37.43 -27.78 -7.33
C ALA A 8 36.54 -27.76 -8.57
N SER A 9 36.61 -26.71 -9.38
CA SER A 9 36.00 -26.68 -10.71
C SER A 9 36.89 -27.48 -11.68
N SER A 10 36.40 -28.62 -12.17
CA SER A 10 37.08 -29.39 -13.21
C SER A 10 36.96 -28.67 -14.56
N SER A 11 38.08 -28.16 -15.08
CA SER A 11 38.19 -27.38 -16.32
C SER A 11 38.13 -28.18 -17.62
N ALA A 12 37.69 -29.45 -17.61
CA ALA A 12 37.74 -30.31 -18.79
C ALA A 12 36.46 -30.33 -19.66
N ALA A 13 35.36 -29.70 -19.23
CA ALA A 13 34.08 -29.73 -19.97
C ALA A 13 33.83 -28.52 -20.89
N SER A 14 34.78 -27.57 -20.98
CA SER A 14 34.57 -26.31 -21.73
C SER A 14 34.91 -26.41 -23.23
N GLY A 15 35.65 -27.46 -23.65
CA GLY A 15 36.21 -27.55 -25.00
C GLY A 15 35.25 -27.95 -26.12
N ILE A 16 34.11 -28.57 -25.81
CA ILE A 16 33.18 -29.10 -26.84
C ILE A 16 31.86 -28.30 -26.92
N LEU A 17 31.46 -27.60 -25.86
CA LEU A 17 30.20 -26.82 -25.86
C LEU A 17 30.30 -25.45 -26.54
N GLY A 18 31.51 -24.89 -26.68
CA GLY A 18 31.71 -23.55 -27.26
C GLY A 18 31.40 -23.41 -28.76
N LYS A 19 31.26 -24.51 -29.50
CA LYS A 19 31.03 -24.48 -30.97
C LYS A 19 29.56 -24.51 -31.40
N LEU A 20 28.61 -24.70 -30.48
CA LEU A 20 27.16 -24.79 -30.78
C LEU A 20 26.29 -23.72 -30.10
N GLY A 21 26.89 -22.76 -29.39
CA GLY A 21 26.12 -21.68 -28.73
C GLY A 21 25.23 -22.15 -27.57
N LEU A 22 25.54 -23.29 -26.93
CA LEU A 22 24.81 -23.79 -25.76
C LEU A 22 25.33 -23.14 -24.47
N ILE A 23 24.44 -22.53 -23.69
CA ILE A 23 24.73 -22.00 -22.36
C ILE A 23 24.13 -22.97 -21.32
N MET A 24 24.96 -23.44 -20.39
CA MET A 24 24.52 -24.21 -19.21
C MET A 24 24.28 -23.25 -18.04
N ILE A 25 23.05 -23.21 -17.52
CA ILE A 25 22.70 -22.40 -16.34
C ILE A 25 22.34 -23.38 -15.21
N PRO A 26 23.09 -23.39 -14.09
CA PRO A 26 22.72 -24.19 -12.92
C PRO A 26 21.53 -23.52 -12.23
N VAL A 27 20.43 -24.27 -12.07
CA VAL A 27 19.26 -23.82 -11.32
C VAL A 27 19.29 -24.48 -9.94
N LEU A 28 19.29 -23.66 -8.89
CA LEU A 28 19.20 -24.12 -7.51
C LEU A 28 17.73 -24.32 -7.15
N VAL A 29 17.34 -25.56 -6.85
CA VAL A 29 16.00 -25.91 -6.39
C VAL A 29 16.09 -26.24 -4.91
N ILE A 30 15.34 -25.50 -4.10
CA ILE A 30 15.23 -25.74 -2.65
C ILE A 30 13.93 -26.49 -2.40
N VAL A 31 14.03 -27.67 -1.80
CA VAL A 31 12.86 -28.49 -1.42
C VAL A 31 12.83 -28.57 0.10
N ILE A 32 11.68 -28.23 0.68
CA ILE A 32 11.44 -28.30 2.12
C ILE A 32 10.54 -29.51 2.39
N VAL A 33 11.03 -30.46 3.19
CA VAL A 33 10.24 -31.61 3.65
C VAL A 33 10.28 -31.63 5.18
N GLY A 34 9.17 -31.23 5.80
CA GLY A 34 9.09 -31.08 7.26
C GLY A 34 10.09 -30.02 7.76
N SER A 35 10.93 -30.39 8.73
CA SER A 35 11.96 -29.52 9.32
C SER A 35 13.31 -29.53 8.58
N VAL A 36 13.41 -30.24 7.44
CA VAL A 36 14.66 -30.42 6.70
C VAL A 36 14.60 -29.64 5.38
N VAL A 37 15.66 -28.88 5.11
CA VAL A 37 15.86 -28.13 3.86
C VAL A 37 16.90 -28.86 3.02
N VAL A 38 16.54 -29.24 1.79
CA VAL A 38 17.44 -29.90 0.83
C VAL A 38 17.63 -28.99 -0.38
N ALA A 39 18.89 -28.71 -0.73
CA ALA A 39 19.25 -27.93 -1.91
C ALA A 39 19.78 -28.86 -3.01
N VAL A 40 19.16 -28.83 -4.19
CA VAL A 40 19.54 -29.64 -5.35
C VAL A 40 19.88 -28.70 -6.51
N VAL A 41 21.06 -28.90 -7.11
CA VAL A 41 21.50 -28.14 -8.29
C VAL A 41 21.17 -28.94 -9.54
N VAL A 42 20.33 -28.40 -10.41
CA VAL A 42 19.96 -29.05 -11.68
C VAL A 42 20.64 -28.31 -12.84
N PRO A 43 21.48 -28.98 -13.64
CA PRO A 43 22.07 -28.38 -14.83
C PRO A 43 21.01 -28.26 -15.94
N THR A 44 20.76 -27.04 -16.43
CA THR A 44 19.81 -26.79 -17.52
C THR A 44 20.55 -26.29 -18.76
N ILE A 45 20.26 -26.87 -19.93
CA ILE A 45 20.88 -26.51 -21.22
C ILE A 45 19.93 -25.61 -22.02
N LEU A 46 20.42 -24.46 -22.46
CA LEU A 46 19.68 -23.55 -23.35
C LEU A 46 20.11 -23.74 -24.81
N LEU A 47 19.17 -24.05 -25.71
CA LEU A 47 19.38 -24.05 -27.17
C LEU A 47 18.50 -22.95 -27.81
N GLY A 48 19.08 -21.80 -28.14
CA GLY A 48 18.34 -20.66 -28.68
C GLY A 48 17.35 -20.04 -27.68
N ASN A 49 16.21 -19.51 -28.14
CA ASN A 49 15.19 -18.86 -27.30
C ASN A 49 14.17 -19.81 -26.66
N THR A 50 14.45 -21.12 -26.65
CA THR A 50 13.50 -22.16 -26.19
C THR A 50 14.16 -23.08 -25.18
N VAL A 51 13.59 -23.19 -23.98
CA VAL A 51 14.00 -24.19 -22.97
C VAL A 51 13.31 -25.51 -23.29
N LYS A 52 14.08 -26.57 -23.60
CA LYS A 52 13.54 -27.95 -23.70
C LYS A 52 13.71 -28.69 -22.38
N PRO A 53 12.68 -29.35 -21.84
CA PRO A 53 12.81 -30.18 -20.65
C PRO A 53 13.47 -31.51 -21.03
N ASN A 54 14.69 -31.77 -20.56
CA ASN A 54 15.24 -33.12 -20.72
C ASN A 54 16.24 -33.58 -19.65
N THR A 55 16.00 -33.24 -18.38
CA THR A 55 16.77 -33.86 -17.29
C THR A 55 15.86 -34.17 -16.10
N THR A 56 15.40 -35.41 -16.02
CA THR A 56 14.87 -35.99 -14.78
C THR A 56 16.06 -36.28 -13.87
N THR A 57 16.14 -35.61 -12.72
CA THR A 57 17.17 -35.91 -11.71
C THR A 57 16.51 -36.62 -10.54
N THR A 58 16.98 -37.83 -10.22
CA THR A 58 16.50 -38.62 -9.08
C THR A 58 17.46 -38.47 -7.93
N ALA A 59 17.00 -38.00 -6.77
CA ALA A 59 17.78 -37.98 -5.53
C ALA A 59 17.17 -38.96 -4.51
N SER A 60 18.03 -39.74 -3.85
CA SER A 60 17.65 -40.59 -2.71
C SER A 60 18.13 -39.94 -1.42
N VAL A 61 17.26 -39.87 -0.41
CA VAL A 61 17.57 -39.31 0.92
C VAL A 61 17.65 -40.45 1.92
N VAL A 62 18.76 -40.54 2.67
CA VAL A 62 18.89 -41.42 3.83
C VAL A 62 18.78 -40.58 5.10
N ALA A 63 17.68 -40.74 5.84
CA ALA A 63 17.53 -40.12 7.16
C ALA A 63 18.31 -40.93 8.21
N ASN A 64 19.06 -40.24 9.06
CA ASN A 64 19.84 -40.86 10.12
C ASN A 64 18.90 -41.30 11.26
N GLY A 65 18.81 -42.62 11.51
CA GLY A 65 18.16 -43.19 12.69
C GLY A 65 16.82 -43.86 12.46
N THR A 66 16.88 -45.18 12.24
CA THR A 66 15.82 -46.21 12.36
C THR A 66 14.62 -46.17 11.40
N THR A 67 14.53 -47.25 10.62
CA THR A 67 13.57 -47.60 9.54
C THR A 67 13.61 -46.74 8.28
N ALA A 68 14.31 -47.25 7.26
CA ALA A 68 14.45 -46.65 5.94
C ALA A 68 13.10 -46.62 5.20
N SER A 69 12.65 -45.42 4.85
CA SER A 69 11.67 -45.22 3.78
C SER A 69 12.35 -44.37 2.70
N THR A 70 12.63 -44.98 1.55
CA THR A 70 13.16 -44.29 0.38
C THR A 70 12.05 -43.53 -0.31
N THR A 71 12.06 -42.20 -0.21
CA THR A 71 11.15 -41.33 -0.98
C THR A 71 11.87 -40.88 -2.25
N THR A 72 11.37 -41.30 -3.41
CA THR A 72 11.85 -40.85 -4.72
C THR A 72 11.19 -39.52 -5.07
N VAL A 73 11.99 -38.46 -5.25
CA VAL A 73 11.49 -37.15 -5.74
C VAL A 73 11.89 -36.99 -7.20
N THR A 74 10.88 -36.77 -8.06
CA THR A 74 11.06 -36.50 -9.50
C THR A 74 10.71 -35.05 -9.77
N ALA A 75 11.65 -34.25 -10.26
CA ALA A 75 11.42 -32.88 -10.71
C ALA A 75 11.53 -32.79 -12.25
N THR A 76 10.54 -32.15 -12.89
CA THR A 76 10.49 -31.89 -14.34
C THR A 76 10.30 -30.40 -14.56
N ALA A 77 11.22 -29.73 -15.26
CA ALA A 77 11.05 -28.32 -15.64
C ALA A 77 10.00 -28.18 -16.77
N ALA A 78 9.23 -27.09 -16.79
CA ALA A 78 8.30 -26.78 -17.90
C ALA A 78 8.99 -25.89 -18.96
N ALA A 79 8.56 -26.01 -20.22
CA ALA A 79 9.11 -25.21 -21.34
C ALA A 79 8.68 -23.74 -21.26
N ALA A 80 9.60 -22.81 -21.55
CA ALA A 80 9.34 -21.37 -21.65
C ALA A 80 10.04 -20.76 -22.89
N THR A 81 9.44 -19.71 -23.46
CA THR A 81 9.95 -18.94 -24.61
C THR A 81 10.36 -17.54 -24.16
N VAL A 82 11.60 -17.11 -24.47
CA VAL A 82 12.12 -15.79 -24.05
C VAL A 82 11.99 -14.76 -25.18
N GLY A 83 11.29 -13.66 -24.92
CA GLY A 83 11.25 -12.46 -25.76
C GLY A 83 12.55 -11.65 -25.63
N ALA A 84 13.09 -11.20 -26.76
CA ALA A 84 14.45 -10.67 -26.87
C ALA A 84 14.62 -9.27 -26.25
N THR A 85 15.39 -9.20 -25.16
CA THR A 85 16.45 -8.20 -24.88
C THR A 85 17.19 -8.63 -23.62
N ALA A 86 18.35 -9.28 -23.77
CA ALA A 86 19.15 -9.77 -22.64
C ALA A 86 20.28 -8.77 -22.30
N ALA A 87 20.16 -8.10 -21.16
CA ALA A 87 21.30 -7.68 -20.35
C ALA A 87 21.31 -8.57 -19.09
N ALA A 88 22.50 -8.97 -18.67
CA ALA A 88 22.75 -10.10 -17.77
C ALA A 88 21.98 -10.05 -16.42
N GLY A 89 21.40 -11.19 -16.04
CA GLY A 89 20.87 -11.45 -14.69
C GLY A 89 19.34 -11.61 -14.63
N VAL A 90 18.81 -12.76 -15.08
CA VAL A 90 17.39 -13.12 -14.88
C VAL A 90 17.33 -14.39 -14.03
N THR A 91 16.75 -14.26 -12.83
CA THR A 91 16.32 -15.37 -11.97
C THR A 91 14.90 -15.78 -12.42
N VAL A 92 14.74 -17.02 -12.91
CA VAL A 92 13.42 -17.57 -13.24
C VAL A 92 12.88 -18.33 -12.02
N ALA A 93 11.79 -17.85 -11.42
CA ALA A 93 11.03 -18.60 -10.43
C ALA A 93 10.03 -19.52 -11.15
N ALA A 94 10.21 -20.84 -11.03
CA ALA A 94 9.23 -21.83 -11.51
C ALA A 94 8.39 -22.33 -10.33
N THR A 95 7.08 -22.09 -10.38
CA THR A 95 6.11 -22.62 -9.42
C THR A 95 5.82 -24.09 -9.75
N ALA A 96 6.16 -25.02 -8.85
CA ALA A 96 5.78 -26.42 -9.00
C ALA A 96 4.30 -26.62 -8.66
N ALA A 97 3.50 -27.01 -9.65
CA ALA A 97 2.13 -27.49 -9.43
C ALA A 97 2.18 -28.83 -8.68
N GLY A 98 1.35 -28.96 -7.65
CA GLY A 98 1.36 -30.07 -6.70
C GLY A 98 1.14 -31.45 -7.31
N ALA A 99 1.89 -32.44 -6.81
CA ALA A 99 1.64 -33.85 -7.06
C ALA A 99 0.54 -34.34 -6.09
N THR A 100 -0.56 -34.86 -6.65
CA THR A 100 -1.61 -35.56 -5.90
C THR A 100 -1.29 -37.04 -5.79
N ALA A 101 -1.23 -37.57 -4.57
CA ALA A 101 -1.24 -39.01 -4.31
C ALA A 101 -2.70 -39.49 -4.24
N ALA A 102 -3.05 -40.43 -5.11
CA ALA A 102 -4.36 -41.07 -5.15
C ALA A 102 -4.43 -42.22 -4.12
N ALA A 103 -5.49 -42.23 -3.31
CA ALA A 103 -5.97 -43.43 -2.63
C ALA A 103 -7.48 -43.56 -2.90
N THR A 104 -7.82 -44.61 -3.66
CA THR A 104 -9.17 -45.01 -4.07
C THR A 104 -9.97 -45.61 -2.91
N ALA A 105 -11.19 -45.10 -2.69
CA ALA A 105 -12.33 -45.88 -2.23
C ALA A 105 -13.63 -45.22 -2.74
N ALA A 106 -14.46 -45.99 -3.46
CA ALA A 106 -15.80 -45.64 -3.94
C ALA A 106 -16.83 -46.58 -3.27
N PRO A 107 -18.15 -46.43 -3.50
CA PRO A 107 -19.00 -45.26 -3.30
C PRO A 107 -20.25 -45.60 -2.43
N ALA A 108 -21.05 -44.60 -2.05
CA ALA A 108 -22.47 -44.82 -1.70
C ALA A 108 -23.34 -43.71 -2.32
N THR A 109 -24.31 -44.19 -3.09
CA THR A 109 -25.33 -43.49 -3.88
C THR A 109 -26.48 -42.94 -3.04
N ALA A 110 -27.02 -41.78 -3.42
CA ALA A 110 -28.47 -41.52 -3.45
C ALA A 110 -28.80 -40.35 -4.39
N ALA A 111 -29.78 -40.57 -5.26
CA ALA A 111 -30.25 -39.67 -6.31
C ALA A 111 -31.68 -39.17 -6.01
N ALA A 112 -32.04 -38.00 -6.53
CA ALA A 112 -33.41 -37.61 -6.97
C ALA A 112 -33.31 -36.26 -7.75
N THR A 113 -33.38 -36.23 -9.10
CA THR A 113 -34.55 -35.96 -9.99
C THR A 113 -35.34 -34.67 -9.68
N ALA A 114 -35.19 -33.59 -10.47
CA ALA A 114 -35.93 -33.18 -11.70
C ALA A 114 -37.35 -32.63 -11.41
N ALA A 115 -37.95 -31.59 -12.02
CA ALA A 115 -37.63 -30.49 -12.96
C ALA A 115 -38.86 -29.50 -12.93
N PRO A 116 -39.24 -28.69 -13.96
CA PRO A 116 -39.38 -27.22 -13.87
C PRO A 116 -40.81 -26.65 -14.14
N ALA A 117 -40.98 -25.31 -14.11
CA ALA A 117 -42.13 -24.64 -14.73
C ALA A 117 -41.81 -23.21 -15.24
N THR A 118 -42.45 -22.88 -16.37
CA THR A 118 -42.26 -21.78 -17.33
C THR A 118 -43.38 -20.71 -17.33
N ALA A 119 -43.11 -19.56 -17.97
CA ALA A 119 -43.99 -18.57 -18.69
C ALA A 119 -43.80 -17.11 -18.17
N ALA A 120 -43.30 -16.10 -18.92
CA ALA A 120 -43.77 -15.40 -20.14
C ALA A 120 -45.11 -14.62 -19.91
N ALA A 121 -45.37 -13.36 -20.31
CA ALA A 121 -44.68 -12.28 -21.04
C ALA A 121 -45.51 -10.95 -20.95
N THR A 122 -44.93 -9.82 -21.42
CA THR A 122 -45.55 -8.58 -22.00
C THR A 122 -46.36 -7.63 -21.08
N ALA A 123 -46.34 -6.29 -21.16
CA ALA A 123 -46.14 -5.34 -22.27
C ALA A 123 -45.60 -3.95 -21.80
N ALA A 124 -45.20 -3.11 -22.77
CA ALA A 124 -44.55 -1.79 -22.64
C ALA A 124 -45.52 -0.59 -22.81
N PRO A 125 -45.09 0.67 -23.12
CA PRO A 125 -45.11 1.81 -22.18
C PRO A 125 -45.99 3.00 -22.64
N ALA A 126 -46.12 4.04 -21.81
CA ALA A 126 -46.67 5.34 -22.24
C ALA A 126 -45.87 6.53 -21.67
N THR A 127 -45.42 7.37 -22.60
CA THR A 127 -44.80 8.70 -22.47
C THR A 127 -45.84 9.80 -22.23
N ALA A 128 -45.51 10.82 -21.43
CA ALA A 128 -45.84 12.21 -21.72
C ALA A 128 -45.05 13.18 -20.81
N ALA A 129 -44.42 14.17 -21.44
CA ALA A 129 -43.76 15.31 -20.82
C ALA A 129 -44.73 16.49 -20.68
N ALA A 130 -44.55 17.35 -19.66
CA ALA A 130 -44.81 18.79 -19.76
C ALA A 130 -44.21 19.55 -18.55
N THR A 131 -43.57 20.65 -18.89
CA THR A 131 -42.81 21.62 -18.09
C THR A 131 -43.73 22.75 -17.56
N ALA A 132 -43.52 23.25 -16.34
CA ALA A 132 -43.57 24.68 -15.94
C ALA A 132 -43.44 24.88 -14.41
N ALA A 133 -42.63 25.87 -14.00
CA ALA A 133 -42.43 26.37 -12.64
C ALA A 133 -43.19 27.72 -12.44
N PRO A 134 -42.95 28.54 -11.38
CA PRO A 134 -42.82 28.34 -9.92
C PRO A 134 -43.84 29.23 -9.11
N THR A 135 -43.94 29.08 -7.78
CA THR A 135 -43.91 30.19 -6.75
C THR A 135 -44.38 29.78 -5.32
N THR A 136 -43.66 30.34 -4.33
CA THR A 136 -44.07 30.81 -2.97
C THR A 136 -44.43 29.86 -1.79
N ALA A 137 -43.50 29.85 -0.81
CA ALA A 137 -43.61 30.03 0.66
C ALA A 137 -44.66 29.31 1.57
N VAL A 138 -44.18 28.33 2.36
CA VAL A 138 -44.19 28.09 3.86
C VAL A 138 -45.40 28.65 4.69
N PRO A 139 -46.07 27.90 5.64
CA PRO A 139 -45.45 27.30 6.83
C PRO A 139 -45.97 25.95 7.41
N ALA A 140 -45.25 25.54 8.44
CA ALA A 140 -45.23 24.29 9.22
C ALA A 140 -46.55 23.71 9.74
N THR A 141 -46.59 22.37 9.82
CA THR A 141 -47.33 21.61 10.84
C THR A 141 -46.55 20.34 11.21
N ALA A 142 -46.57 20.00 12.50
CA ALA A 142 -45.74 18.98 13.14
C ALA A 142 -46.37 17.57 13.09
N ALA A 143 -45.50 16.58 12.83
CA ALA A 143 -45.42 15.17 13.27
C ALA A 143 -46.68 14.24 13.24
N PRO A 144 -46.50 12.93 12.97
CA PRO A 144 -46.04 12.05 14.04
C PRO A 144 -44.96 11.03 13.64
N ALA A 145 -44.27 10.55 14.68
CA ALA A 145 -43.22 9.55 14.64
C ALA A 145 -43.74 8.15 14.26
N THR A 146 -42.96 7.43 13.46
CA THR A 146 -43.09 5.97 13.30
C THR A 146 -41.81 5.29 13.77
N THR A 147 -41.98 4.49 14.82
CA THR A 147 -41.00 3.62 15.45
C THR A 147 -40.55 2.53 14.46
N GLU A 148 -39.27 2.48 14.13
CA GLU A 148 -38.71 1.40 13.30
C GLU A 148 -38.14 0.29 14.20
N ALA A 149 -38.61 -0.93 13.97
CA ALA A 149 -38.28 -2.11 14.75
C ALA A 149 -36.82 -2.54 14.52
N ALA A 150 -36.14 -2.92 15.61
CA ALA A 150 -34.79 -3.44 15.60
C ALA A 150 -34.70 -4.75 14.80
N THR A 151 -33.91 -4.73 13.72
CA THR A 151 -33.46 -5.94 13.02
C THR A 151 -32.17 -6.43 13.67
N THR A 152 -32.21 -7.64 14.21
CA THR A 152 -31.05 -8.32 14.79
C THR A 152 -30.08 -8.71 13.67
N VAL A 153 -28.90 -8.11 13.68
CA VAL A 153 -27.80 -8.42 12.75
C VAL A 153 -27.26 -9.82 13.06
N ALA A 154 -27.28 -10.71 12.06
CA ALA A 154 -26.67 -12.02 12.13
C ALA A 154 -25.14 -11.90 12.31
N ALA A 155 -24.57 -12.77 13.16
CA ALA A 155 -23.16 -12.81 13.47
C ALA A 155 -22.29 -12.99 12.20
N PRO A 156 -21.15 -12.28 12.09
CA PRO A 156 -20.30 -12.37 10.91
C PRO A 156 -19.67 -13.76 10.80
N THR A 157 -19.76 -14.33 9.60
CA THR A 157 -19.07 -15.54 9.17
C THR A 157 -17.56 -15.35 9.30
N THR A 158 -16.89 -16.31 9.93
CA THR A 158 -15.46 -16.29 10.22
C THR A 158 -14.62 -16.31 8.95
N VAL A 159 -13.99 -15.17 8.65
CA VAL A 159 -12.99 -15.01 7.59
C VAL A 159 -11.65 -15.58 8.08
N THR A 160 -10.98 -16.35 7.23
CA THR A 160 -9.61 -16.85 7.44
C THR A 160 -8.65 -15.70 7.73
N THR A 161 -8.27 -15.57 9.00
CA THR A 161 -7.39 -14.52 9.52
C THR A 161 -5.94 -14.77 9.09
N ALA A 162 -5.20 -13.69 8.83
CA ALA A 162 -3.74 -13.72 8.87
C ALA A 162 -3.33 -14.08 10.31
N THR A 163 -2.91 -15.33 10.52
CA THR A 163 -2.72 -15.93 11.84
C THR A 163 -1.33 -15.60 12.38
N GLY A 164 -1.29 -14.74 13.41
CA GLY A 164 -0.08 -14.49 14.19
C GLY A 164 -0.44 -13.92 15.57
N PRO A 165 0.29 -14.29 16.64
CA PRO A 165 0.10 -13.69 17.96
C PRO A 165 0.19 -12.16 17.88
N GLY A 166 -0.81 -11.46 18.44
CA GLY A 166 -0.83 -10.00 18.49
C GLY A 166 -1.23 -9.29 17.19
N ASN A 167 -1.82 -9.96 16.19
CA ASN A 167 -2.44 -9.29 15.05
C ASN A 167 -3.71 -8.53 15.51
N PRO A 168 -3.84 -7.20 15.29
CA PRO A 168 -5.02 -6.43 15.72
C PRO A 168 -6.35 -6.92 15.15
N CYS A 169 -6.33 -7.70 14.06
CA CYS A 169 -7.51 -8.31 13.47
C CYS A 169 -8.03 -9.56 14.20
N ASN A 170 -7.35 -10.02 15.25
CA ASN A 170 -7.76 -11.20 16.03
C ASN A 170 -8.23 -10.90 17.47
N THR A 171 -8.31 -9.62 17.86
CA THR A 171 -8.80 -9.20 19.19
C THR A 171 -9.89 -8.14 19.08
N SER A 172 -10.76 -8.07 20.09
CA SER A 172 -11.91 -7.15 20.10
C SER A 172 -11.53 -5.68 20.32
N MET A 173 -10.33 -5.37 20.84
CA MET A 173 -9.74 -4.03 20.94
C MET A 173 -8.22 -4.14 21.06
N TYR A 174 -7.47 -3.29 20.34
CA TYR A 174 -5.99 -3.32 20.31
C TYR A 174 -5.33 -2.02 20.80
N TRP A 175 -6.06 -0.92 20.86
CA TRP A 175 -5.56 0.38 21.35
C TRP A 175 -6.41 0.92 22.48
N ASN A 176 -5.79 1.75 23.30
CA ASN A 176 -6.48 2.50 24.33
C ASN A 176 -7.56 3.37 23.71
N THR A 177 -8.64 3.54 24.46
CA THR A 177 -9.74 4.40 24.05
C THR A 177 -9.29 5.87 24.16
N THR A 178 -8.69 6.24 25.29
CA THR A 178 -8.24 7.62 25.53
C THR A 178 -6.89 7.93 24.85
N ALA A 179 -6.92 8.79 23.83
CA ALA A 179 -5.71 9.30 23.20
C ALA A 179 -4.99 10.39 24.03
N SER A 180 -3.67 10.30 24.10
CA SER A 180 -2.81 11.39 24.59
C SER A 180 -2.40 12.34 23.46
N SER A 181 -1.89 13.53 23.78
CA SER A 181 -1.23 14.38 22.79
C SER A 181 0.24 14.01 22.69
N ARG A 182 0.73 13.69 21.49
CA ARG A 182 2.15 13.42 21.25
C ARG A 182 2.93 14.70 20.92
N ALA A 183 2.34 15.55 20.10
CA ALA A 183 2.93 16.82 19.67
C ALA A 183 1.80 17.82 19.40
N GLY A 184 2.07 19.11 19.62
CA GLY A 184 1.05 20.15 19.58
C GLY A 184 0.22 20.21 20.87
N THR A 185 -0.20 21.42 21.24
CA THR A 185 -1.03 21.67 22.43
C THR A 185 -2.52 21.65 22.14
N GLY A 186 -2.92 21.54 20.86
CA GLY A 186 -4.30 21.75 20.43
C GLY A 186 -4.65 23.22 20.17
N THR A 187 -3.70 24.13 20.37
CA THR A 187 -3.81 25.55 19.98
C THR A 187 -2.79 25.83 18.88
N SER A 188 -3.27 26.40 17.77
CA SER A 188 -2.40 26.76 16.65
C SER A 188 -1.36 27.80 17.07
N GLY A 189 -0.11 27.57 16.70
CA GLY A 189 0.96 28.53 16.97
C GLY A 189 2.33 28.08 16.48
N PRO A 190 3.30 29.02 16.41
CA PRO A 190 4.64 28.78 15.89
C PRO A 190 5.63 28.25 16.94
N GLY A 191 5.22 28.09 18.21
CA GLY A 191 6.10 27.59 19.27
C GLY A 191 6.64 26.17 19.01
N PRO A 192 7.72 25.75 19.69
CA PRO A 192 8.32 24.42 19.51
C PRO A 192 7.38 23.27 19.94
N ASN A 193 6.45 23.53 20.86
CA ASN A 193 5.41 22.59 21.29
C ASN A 193 4.04 22.85 20.64
N GLN A 194 3.95 23.82 19.73
CA GLN A 194 2.73 24.19 19.01
C GLN A 194 2.82 23.74 17.55
N LEU A 195 1.67 23.44 16.97
CA LEU A 195 1.51 23.09 15.57
C LEU A 195 0.36 23.90 15.00
N SER A 196 0.45 24.31 13.75
CA SER A 196 -0.58 25.01 12.99
C SER A 196 -0.93 24.18 11.76
N SER A 197 -2.15 23.64 11.73
CA SER A 197 -2.64 22.80 10.63
C SER A 197 -1.71 21.64 10.22
N PRO A 198 -1.30 20.76 11.16
CA PRO A 198 -0.41 19.65 10.83
C PRO A 198 -1.08 18.71 9.80
N THR A 199 -0.29 18.23 8.84
CA THR A 199 -0.75 17.37 7.73
C THR A 199 -0.09 16.00 7.81
N GLY A 200 0.88 15.70 6.96
CA GLY A 200 1.58 14.42 6.94
C GLY A 200 2.49 14.24 8.14
N ILE A 201 2.59 12.99 8.60
CA ILE A 201 3.51 12.59 9.66
C ILE A 201 4.35 11.40 9.22
N PHE A 202 5.55 11.30 9.76
CA PHE A 202 6.43 10.16 9.54
C PHE A 202 7.12 9.76 10.84
N LEU A 203 7.35 8.47 11.02
CA LEU A 203 8.13 7.92 12.13
C LEU A 203 9.36 7.25 11.54
N ASP A 204 10.55 7.68 11.97
CA ASP A 204 11.78 6.97 11.61
C ASP A 204 11.95 5.69 12.45
N LEU A 205 12.97 4.89 12.13
CA LEU A 205 13.24 3.61 12.84
C LEU A 205 13.57 3.78 14.34
N SER A 206 13.84 5.01 14.80
CA SER A 206 14.05 5.34 16.21
C SER A 206 12.80 5.94 16.86
N ASP A 207 11.64 5.83 16.21
CA ASP A 207 10.36 6.40 16.63
C ASP A 207 10.39 7.94 16.83
N ASN A 208 11.33 8.65 16.17
CA ASN A 208 11.26 10.11 16.08
C ASN A 208 10.10 10.48 15.17
N LEU A 209 9.26 11.40 15.63
CA LEU A 209 8.11 11.91 14.90
C LEU A 209 8.49 13.14 14.09
N TYR A 210 8.28 13.06 12.79
CA TYR A 210 8.35 14.18 11.87
C TYR A 210 6.94 14.64 11.52
N VAL A 211 6.70 15.95 11.51
CA VAL A 211 5.38 16.55 11.27
C VAL A 211 5.50 17.66 10.24
N ALA A 212 4.76 17.54 9.14
CA ALA A 212 4.53 18.67 8.24
C ALA A 212 3.58 19.67 8.93
N ASP A 213 4.16 20.76 9.44
CA ASP A 213 3.46 21.80 10.18
C ASP A 213 3.00 22.90 9.21
N ALA A 214 2.00 22.56 8.39
CA ALA A 214 1.70 23.27 7.14
C ALA A 214 1.31 24.74 7.33
N GLY A 215 0.59 25.07 8.39
CA GLY A 215 0.22 26.44 8.73
C GLY A 215 1.38 27.29 9.25
N SER A 216 2.54 26.67 9.54
CA SER A 216 3.78 27.35 9.96
C SER A 216 4.94 27.16 8.98
N TYR A 217 4.71 26.57 7.81
CA TYR A 217 5.64 26.46 6.67
C TYR A 217 6.95 25.75 6.98
N ARG A 218 6.87 24.74 7.84
CA ARG A 218 8.04 24.03 8.38
C ARG A 218 7.76 22.55 8.57
N VAL A 219 8.82 21.77 8.69
CA VAL A 219 8.75 20.40 9.19
C VAL A 219 9.41 20.34 10.56
N MET A 220 8.66 19.80 11.53
CA MET A 220 9.08 19.66 12.92
C MET A 220 9.50 18.22 13.21
N LYS A 221 10.58 18.02 13.97
CA LYS A 221 11.02 16.72 14.51
C LYS A 221 10.91 16.68 16.03
N TYR A 222 10.32 15.60 16.55
CA TYR A 222 10.16 15.31 17.97
C TYR A 222 10.78 13.96 18.30
N ALA A 223 11.75 13.94 19.22
CA ALA A 223 12.28 12.68 19.74
C ALA A 223 11.23 11.95 20.61
N PRO A 224 11.35 10.62 20.80
CA PRO A 224 10.48 9.88 21.71
C PRO A 224 10.36 10.54 23.09
N GLY A 225 9.13 10.79 23.53
CA GLY A 225 8.82 11.41 24.83
C GLY A 225 9.09 12.91 24.92
N VAL A 226 9.64 13.55 23.89
CA VAL A 226 9.94 14.99 23.89
C VAL A 226 8.77 15.78 23.29
N THR A 227 8.30 16.81 23.99
CA THR A 227 7.15 17.63 23.60
C THR A 227 7.52 18.91 22.84
N ASN A 228 8.76 19.38 22.99
CA ASN A 228 9.32 20.49 22.20
C ASN A 228 10.03 19.94 20.97
N GLY A 229 9.57 20.33 19.78
CA GLY A 229 10.17 19.93 18.53
C GLY A 229 11.29 20.86 18.06
N THR A 230 12.03 20.38 17.07
CA THR A 230 13.07 21.14 16.37
C THR A 230 12.69 21.26 14.89
N ILE A 231 13.05 22.39 14.27
CA ILE A 231 12.80 22.59 12.83
C ILE A 231 13.87 21.82 12.05
N VAL A 232 13.43 20.99 11.11
CA VAL A 232 14.33 20.20 10.25
C VAL A 232 14.21 20.56 8.77
N ALA A 233 13.20 21.34 8.38
CA ALA A 233 13.09 21.97 7.06
C ALA A 233 12.15 23.17 7.09
N GLY A 234 12.35 24.10 6.16
CA GLY A 234 11.58 25.34 6.06
C GLY A 234 11.94 26.36 7.14
N THR A 235 11.11 27.39 7.29
CA THR A 235 11.28 28.46 8.28
C THR A 235 9.92 28.84 8.83
N THR A 236 9.85 29.07 10.13
CA THR A 236 8.60 29.41 10.82
C THR A 236 7.96 30.67 10.23
N ASN A 237 6.71 30.56 9.77
CA ASN A 237 5.87 31.66 9.30
C ASN A 237 6.43 32.47 8.12
N VAL A 238 7.43 31.96 7.41
CA VAL A 238 7.91 32.51 6.14
C VAL A 238 7.69 31.50 5.03
N SER A 239 6.72 31.77 4.15
CA SER A 239 6.49 30.94 2.95
C SER A 239 7.24 31.50 1.75
N GLY A 240 7.66 30.64 0.83
CA GLY A 240 8.29 31.08 -0.42
C GLY A 240 8.73 29.94 -1.31
N THR A 241 9.40 30.28 -2.40
CA THR A 241 9.88 29.35 -3.44
C THR A 241 11.39 29.14 -3.42
N THR A 242 12.15 29.89 -2.61
CA THR A 242 13.59 29.66 -2.45
C THR A 242 13.85 28.30 -1.80
N MET A 243 15.07 27.80 -1.92
CA MET A 243 15.43 26.45 -1.49
C MET A 243 15.45 26.26 0.03
N ASN A 244 15.35 27.33 0.82
CA ASN A 244 15.18 27.29 2.28
C ASN A 244 13.72 27.43 2.74
N LEU A 245 12.78 27.72 1.83
CA LEU A 245 11.39 28.03 2.15
C LEU A 245 10.42 26.97 1.60
N LEU A 246 9.30 26.81 2.28
CA LEU A 246 8.21 25.90 1.93
C LEU A 246 6.92 26.71 1.76
N SER A 247 5.92 26.15 1.08
CA SER A 247 4.59 26.74 0.99
C SER A 247 3.70 26.38 2.20
N THR A 248 2.53 27.02 2.28
CA THR A 248 1.42 26.63 3.18
C THR A 248 0.84 25.26 2.82
N GLY A 249 1.26 24.67 1.70
CA GLY A 249 0.69 23.47 1.11
C GLY A 249 1.43 22.18 1.46
N ILE A 250 2.43 22.17 2.33
CA ILE A 250 3.15 20.92 2.65
C ILE A 250 2.16 19.84 3.10
N ARG A 251 2.08 18.74 2.35
CA ARG A 251 1.14 17.64 2.61
C ARG A 251 1.86 16.46 3.23
N TYR A 252 2.39 15.54 2.44
CA TYR A 252 3.07 14.36 2.96
C TYR A 252 4.58 14.54 2.95
N ILE A 253 5.22 13.78 3.84
CA ILE A 253 6.67 13.74 4.02
C ILE A 253 7.13 12.28 4.08
N TYR A 254 8.38 12.05 3.70
CA TYR A 254 9.07 10.79 3.85
C TYR A 254 10.47 11.03 4.41
N VAL A 255 10.95 10.16 5.30
CA VAL A 255 12.32 10.22 5.82
C VAL A 255 13.01 8.91 5.47
N ASP A 256 14.14 8.98 4.75
CA ASP A 256 14.93 7.81 4.42
C ASP A 256 15.82 7.35 5.59
N SER A 257 16.49 6.20 5.43
CA SER A 257 17.39 5.65 6.46
C SER A 257 18.63 6.49 6.73
N SER A 258 18.97 7.43 5.84
CA SER A 258 20.04 8.42 6.03
C SER A 258 19.52 9.71 6.68
N GLN A 259 18.27 9.72 7.13
CA GLN A 259 17.60 10.85 7.75
C GLN A 259 17.42 12.05 6.81
N ASN A 260 17.45 11.81 5.49
CA ASN A 260 17.06 12.83 4.53
C ASN A 260 15.54 12.92 4.45
N LEU A 261 15.04 14.14 4.34
CA LEU A 261 13.62 14.45 4.37
C LEU A 261 13.12 14.83 2.97
N TYR A 262 12.12 14.12 2.48
CA TYR A 262 11.43 14.39 1.23
C TYR A 262 10.08 15.02 1.56
N ILE A 263 9.77 16.15 0.93
CA ILE A 263 8.60 16.97 1.25
C ILE A 263 7.83 17.25 -0.02
N ALA A 264 6.55 16.89 -0.04
CA ALA A 264 5.63 17.35 -1.07
C ALA A 264 5.25 18.82 -0.79
N ASP A 265 5.94 19.75 -1.43
CA ASP A 265 5.73 21.19 -1.31
C ASP A 265 4.64 21.63 -2.31
N THR A 266 3.42 21.19 -2.00
CA THR A 266 2.27 21.09 -2.92
C THR A 266 1.98 22.34 -3.72
N TYR A 267 1.90 23.51 -3.07
CA TYR A 267 1.51 24.74 -3.76
C TYR A 267 2.66 25.37 -4.55
N ASN A 268 3.90 24.94 -4.26
CA ASN A 268 5.05 25.23 -5.09
C ASN A 268 5.26 24.18 -6.18
N ASN A 269 4.39 23.16 -6.32
CA ASN A 269 4.43 22.17 -7.39
C ASN A 269 5.80 21.49 -7.56
N ARG A 270 6.38 21.08 -6.43
CA ARG A 270 7.71 20.44 -6.36
C ARG A 270 7.77 19.44 -5.21
N VAL A 271 8.65 18.46 -5.34
CA VAL A 271 9.11 17.65 -4.20
C VAL A 271 10.52 18.09 -3.84
N MET A 272 10.72 18.43 -2.57
CA MET A 272 11.99 18.89 -2.03
C MET A 272 12.68 17.77 -1.27
N LEU A 273 13.99 17.62 -1.45
CA LEU A 273 14.88 16.80 -0.62
C LEU A 273 15.69 17.73 0.29
N TRP A 274 15.60 17.51 1.60
CA TRP A 274 16.44 18.14 2.61
C TRP A 274 17.38 17.09 3.20
N PRO A 275 18.69 17.15 2.91
CA PRO A 275 19.65 16.32 3.60
C PRO A 275 19.64 16.58 5.10
N SER A 276 19.98 15.57 5.90
CA SER A 276 20.01 15.71 7.36
C SER A 276 20.92 16.87 7.80
N GLY A 277 20.39 17.80 8.59
CA GLY A 277 21.12 18.97 9.08
C GLY A 277 21.31 20.11 8.05
N ALA A 278 20.81 19.97 6.83
CA ALA A 278 20.91 21.03 5.82
C ALA A 278 19.97 22.20 6.12
N SER A 279 20.40 23.42 5.79
CA SER A 279 19.58 24.65 5.89
C SER A 279 18.72 24.91 4.64
N THR A 280 19.02 24.23 3.54
CA THR A 280 18.31 24.32 2.25
C THR A 280 18.11 22.92 1.68
N GLY A 281 17.05 22.76 0.88
CA GLY A 281 16.79 21.56 0.12
C GLY A 281 17.09 21.71 -1.37
N THR A 282 16.84 20.64 -2.11
CA THR A 282 16.93 20.61 -3.58
C THR A 282 15.66 20.03 -4.16
N ILE A 283 15.26 20.49 -5.34
CA ILE A 283 14.12 19.90 -6.06
C ILE A 283 14.54 18.54 -6.61
N VAL A 284 13.75 17.50 -6.31
CA VAL A 284 13.99 16.11 -6.76
C VAL A 284 12.85 15.52 -7.58
N ALA A 285 11.70 16.21 -7.64
CA ALA A 285 10.65 15.93 -8.62
C ALA A 285 9.86 17.22 -8.94
N GLY A 286 9.42 17.34 -10.19
CA GLY A 286 8.85 18.57 -10.74
C GLY A 286 9.90 19.66 -10.93
N ASN A 287 9.45 20.84 -11.38
CA ASN A 287 10.33 21.98 -11.68
C ASN A 287 9.87 23.29 -11.00
N GLY A 288 8.94 23.22 -10.06
CA GLY A 288 8.37 24.39 -9.39
C GLY A 288 7.21 25.06 -10.13
N THR A 289 6.78 24.50 -11.27
CA THR A 289 5.64 24.99 -12.05
C THR A 289 4.58 23.90 -12.20
N PHE A 290 3.31 24.28 -12.17
CA PHE A 290 2.22 23.35 -12.44
C PHE A 290 2.11 23.07 -13.94
N GLY A 291 1.71 21.85 -14.28
CA GLY A 291 1.50 21.42 -15.65
C GLY A 291 1.32 19.91 -15.76
N THR A 292 1.09 19.43 -16.98
CA THR A 292 0.84 18.01 -17.27
C THR A 292 2.04 17.31 -17.91
N SER A 293 3.03 18.07 -18.37
CA SER A 293 4.31 17.55 -18.86
C SER A 293 5.00 16.71 -17.79
N PHE A 294 5.82 15.72 -18.16
CA PHE A 294 6.47 14.82 -17.20
C PHE A 294 7.61 15.48 -16.39
N ASN A 295 8.09 16.66 -16.77
CA ASN A 295 8.97 17.50 -15.94
C ASN A 295 8.19 18.44 -14.99
N GLN A 296 6.85 18.47 -15.08
CA GLN A 296 5.97 19.27 -14.26
C GLN A 296 5.10 18.34 -13.42
N ILE A 297 4.71 18.81 -12.23
CA ILE A 297 3.77 18.10 -11.36
C ILE A 297 2.70 19.08 -10.90
N TYR A 298 1.49 18.60 -10.66
CA TYR A 298 0.39 19.48 -10.22
C TYR A 298 -0.22 18.98 -8.91
N TYR A 299 -0.02 19.78 -7.85
CA TYR A 299 -0.39 19.47 -6.48
C TYR A 299 0.12 18.09 -6.04
N PRO A 300 1.45 17.91 -5.92
CA PRO A 300 1.99 16.69 -5.35
C PRO A 300 1.51 16.56 -3.91
N TYR A 301 0.80 15.48 -3.59
CA TYR A 301 0.36 15.20 -2.23
C TYR A 301 1.28 14.16 -1.62
N GLY A 302 1.12 12.89 -2.00
CA GLY A 302 1.91 11.78 -1.50
C GLY A 302 3.33 11.77 -2.06
N VAL A 303 4.29 11.50 -1.20
CA VAL A 303 5.68 11.21 -1.56
C VAL A 303 6.13 9.95 -0.85
N TRP A 304 6.79 9.05 -1.57
CA TRP A 304 7.44 7.88 -1.01
C TRP A 304 8.74 7.60 -1.75
N VAL A 305 9.75 7.02 -1.09
CA VAL A 305 11.07 6.80 -1.68
C VAL A 305 11.54 5.37 -1.43
N ASP A 306 11.96 4.68 -2.48
CA ASP A 306 12.48 3.30 -2.37
C ASP A 306 13.94 3.24 -1.92
N SER A 307 14.42 2.02 -1.68
CA SER A 307 15.81 1.73 -1.31
C SER A 307 16.82 2.05 -2.43
N SER A 308 16.37 2.23 -3.67
CA SER A 308 17.16 2.70 -4.80
C SER A 308 17.04 4.23 -5.01
N SER A 309 16.45 4.93 -4.04
CA SER A 309 16.20 6.37 -4.06
C SER A 309 15.27 6.84 -5.19
N ASN A 310 14.48 5.94 -5.80
CA ASN A 310 13.41 6.37 -6.70
C ASN A 310 12.28 7.02 -5.90
N ILE A 311 11.75 8.13 -6.42
CA ILE A 311 10.75 8.95 -5.75
C ILE A 311 9.40 8.72 -6.44
N TYR A 312 8.39 8.38 -5.65
CA TYR A 312 7.04 8.10 -6.08
C TYR A 312 6.17 9.28 -5.65
N VAL A 313 5.52 9.94 -6.60
CA VAL A 313 4.77 11.18 -6.37
C VAL A 313 3.32 10.99 -6.77
N ALA A 314 2.40 11.13 -5.83
CA ALA A 314 0.97 11.22 -6.12
C ALA A 314 0.61 12.64 -6.51
N GLU A 315 0.23 12.83 -7.78
CA GLU A 315 -0.17 14.12 -8.32
C GLU A 315 -1.69 14.26 -8.23
N TYR A 316 -2.15 14.98 -7.21
CA TYR A 316 -3.56 15.07 -6.86
C TYR A 316 -4.42 15.60 -8.01
N GLN A 317 -3.96 16.61 -8.74
CA GLN A 317 -4.72 17.22 -9.84
C GLN A 317 -4.52 16.50 -11.17
N ASN A 318 -3.30 16.05 -11.45
CA ASN A 318 -3.02 15.31 -12.69
C ASN A 318 -3.57 13.87 -12.65
N GLN A 319 -4.10 13.40 -11.52
CA GLN A 319 -4.73 12.08 -11.37
C GLN A 319 -3.80 10.96 -11.82
N ARG A 320 -2.53 11.07 -11.43
CA ARG A 320 -1.48 10.11 -11.76
C ARG A 320 -0.53 9.93 -10.59
N VAL A 321 0.21 8.82 -10.60
CA VAL A 321 1.42 8.65 -9.82
C VAL A 321 2.59 8.60 -10.78
N THR A 322 3.61 9.42 -10.55
CA THR A 322 4.88 9.38 -11.31
C THR A 322 6.01 8.83 -10.47
N LYS A 323 6.93 8.11 -11.12
CA LYS A 323 8.19 7.62 -10.55
C LYS A 323 9.34 8.45 -11.11
N TRP A 324 10.23 8.91 -10.25
CA TRP A 324 11.39 9.72 -10.61
C TRP A 324 12.65 9.02 -10.15
N ALA A 325 13.51 8.64 -11.08
CA ALA A 325 14.83 8.11 -10.73
C ALA A 325 15.71 9.21 -10.10
N PRO A 326 16.70 8.86 -9.27
CA PRO A 326 17.64 9.84 -8.72
C PRO A 326 18.25 10.73 -9.81
N GLY A 327 18.10 12.05 -9.68
CA GLY A 327 18.63 13.02 -10.64
C GLY A 327 17.85 13.16 -11.95
N ALA A 328 16.73 12.46 -12.12
CA ALA A 328 15.89 12.58 -13.31
C ALA A 328 15.25 13.98 -13.41
N THR A 329 15.17 14.51 -14.63
CA THR A 329 14.50 15.80 -14.92
C THR A 329 13.03 15.63 -15.34
N THR A 330 12.60 14.40 -15.58
CA THR A 330 11.23 14.00 -15.90
C THR A 330 10.87 12.74 -15.11
N GLY A 331 9.60 12.63 -14.71
CA GLY A 331 9.06 11.40 -14.14
C GLY A 331 8.51 10.44 -15.19
N ASP A 332 8.52 9.16 -14.88
CA ASP A 332 7.83 8.13 -15.64
C ASP A 332 6.43 7.92 -15.07
N LEU A 333 5.42 7.70 -15.92
CA LEU A 333 4.10 7.33 -15.44
C LEU A 333 4.14 5.95 -14.79
N LEU A 334 3.67 5.86 -13.55
CA LEU A 334 3.55 4.61 -12.81
C LEU A 334 2.10 4.10 -12.77
N ALA A 335 1.15 5.00 -12.52
CA ALA A 335 -0.27 4.67 -12.39
C ALA A 335 -1.17 5.87 -12.76
N GLY A 336 -2.41 5.60 -13.16
CA GLY A 336 -3.42 6.61 -13.44
C GLY A 336 -3.44 7.16 -14.86
N ASN A 337 -4.09 8.31 -15.05
CA ASN A 337 -4.47 8.80 -16.37
C ASN A 337 -3.33 9.57 -17.05
N THR A 338 -3.01 9.21 -18.31
CA THR A 338 -2.49 10.15 -19.32
C THR A 338 -3.05 9.78 -20.68
N SER A 339 -3.05 10.72 -21.64
CA SER A 339 -3.47 10.49 -23.03
C SER A 339 -2.50 9.62 -23.85
N SER A 340 -1.40 9.17 -23.25
CA SER A 340 -0.27 8.54 -23.96
C SER A 340 0.29 7.28 -23.28
N ALA A 341 -0.30 6.79 -22.20
CA ALA A 341 0.10 5.52 -21.60
C ALA A 341 -0.83 4.38 -22.04
N GLY A 342 -0.24 3.36 -22.66
CA GLY A 342 -0.93 2.16 -23.09
C GLY A 342 -1.75 1.51 -21.96
N ASN A 343 -2.94 1.03 -22.32
CA ASN A 343 -3.85 0.13 -21.62
C ASN A 343 -3.93 0.17 -20.07
N ILE A 344 -3.69 1.31 -19.43
CA ILE A 344 -3.98 1.49 -18.00
C ILE A 344 -5.50 1.61 -17.85
N THR A 345 -6.16 0.57 -17.32
CA THR A 345 -7.63 0.57 -17.24
C THR A 345 -8.14 1.18 -15.93
N SER A 346 -7.30 1.20 -14.89
CA SER A 346 -7.66 1.74 -13.58
C SER A 346 -7.36 3.23 -13.48
N LYS A 347 -8.42 4.05 -13.43
CA LYS A 347 -8.32 5.50 -13.28
C LYS A 347 -8.06 5.87 -11.82
N LEU A 348 -7.10 6.77 -11.60
CA LEU A 348 -6.95 7.43 -10.30
C LEU A 348 -7.89 8.62 -10.23
N ALA A 349 -8.31 8.96 -9.01
CA ALA A 349 -9.21 10.07 -8.76
C ALA A 349 -8.72 10.80 -7.51
N SER A 350 -7.98 11.89 -7.74
CA SER A 350 -7.34 12.69 -6.69
C SER A 350 -6.48 11.85 -5.74
N PRO A 351 -5.39 11.22 -6.26
CA PRO A 351 -4.50 10.41 -5.44
C PRO A 351 -3.84 11.27 -4.36
N ALA A 352 -3.95 10.87 -3.10
CA ALA A 352 -3.39 11.58 -1.95
C ALA A 352 -2.24 10.81 -1.31
N GLY A 353 -2.51 10.08 -0.22
CA GLY A 353 -1.49 9.30 0.49
C GLY A 353 -0.99 8.11 -0.34
N LEU A 354 0.30 7.81 -0.19
CA LEU A 354 0.97 6.65 -0.77
C LEU A 354 1.60 5.81 0.34
N VAL A 355 1.51 4.50 0.22
CA VAL A 355 2.30 3.54 1.01
C VAL A 355 2.80 2.46 0.08
N TYR A 356 4.10 2.18 0.11
CA TYR A 356 4.69 1.12 -0.69
C TYR A 356 5.09 -0.07 0.18
N ASP A 357 4.51 -1.21 -0.14
CA ASP A 357 4.94 -2.50 0.38
C ASP A 357 6.15 -2.97 -0.43
N THR A 358 7.34 -2.70 0.09
CA THR A 358 8.60 -3.09 -0.55
C THR A 358 8.78 -4.60 -0.73
N LEU A 359 8.15 -5.42 0.13
CA LEU A 359 8.29 -6.87 0.07
C LEU A 359 7.51 -7.44 -1.11
N ASN A 360 6.29 -6.96 -1.31
CA ASN A 360 5.38 -7.44 -2.36
C ASN A 360 5.39 -6.55 -3.62
N GLN A 361 6.15 -5.46 -3.61
CA GLN A 361 6.19 -4.45 -4.67
C GLN A 361 4.79 -3.89 -5.00
N ASP A 362 4.01 -3.62 -3.95
CA ASP A 362 2.65 -3.13 -4.08
C ASP A 362 2.54 -1.69 -3.58
N LEU A 363 2.00 -0.80 -4.42
CA LEU A 363 1.71 0.58 -4.07
C LEU A 363 0.24 0.74 -3.67
N TYR A 364 0.02 1.23 -2.46
CA TYR A 364 -1.29 1.58 -1.93
C TYR A 364 -1.53 3.08 -2.12
N ILE A 365 -2.65 3.45 -2.72
CA ILE A 365 -2.98 4.81 -3.15
C ILE A 365 -4.35 5.19 -2.60
N ALA A 366 -4.43 6.26 -1.80
CA ALA A 366 -5.72 6.85 -1.42
C ALA A 366 -6.27 7.63 -2.60
N ASN A 367 -7.35 7.14 -3.20
CA ASN A 367 -8.19 7.94 -4.08
C ASN A 367 -9.16 8.77 -3.24
N SER A 368 -8.90 10.07 -3.14
CA SER A 368 -9.60 10.97 -2.22
C SER A 368 -10.72 11.77 -2.87
N ALA A 369 -11.03 11.52 -4.14
CA ALA A 369 -12.06 12.24 -4.86
C ALA A 369 -13.43 12.12 -4.16
N THR A 370 -14.20 13.20 -4.22
CA THR A 370 -15.54 13.30 -3.63
C THR A 370 -16.55 12.36 -4.26
N ALA A 371 -16.32 11.89 -5.49
CA ALA A 371 -17.16 10.90 -6.16
C ALA A 371 -16.72 9.46 -5.93
N THR A 372 -15.44 9.23 -5.63
CA THR A 372 -14.82 7.89 -5.57
C THR A 372 -13.77 7.83 -4.45
N SER A 373 -14.21 7.56 -3.22
CA SER A 373 -13.35 7.45 -2.05
C SER A 373 -12.94 5.99 -1.79
N THR A 374 -11.74 5.62 -2.26
CA THR A 374 -11.22 4.24 -2.20
C THR A 374 -9.73 4.22 -1.86
N VAL A 375 -9.21 3.07 -1.42
CA VAL A 375 -7.79 2.77 -1.46
C VAL A 375 -7.55 1.72 -2.52
N LEU A 376 -6.67 2.04 -3.46
CA LEU A 376 -6.25 1.15 -4.53
C LEU A 376 -4.93 0.50 -4.15
N LYS A 377 -4.79 -0.79 -4.41
CA LYS A 377 -3.54 -1.53 -4.40
C LYS A 377 -3.09 -1.77 -5.85
N TRP A 378 -1.89 -1.33 -6.16
CA TRP A 378 -1.29 -1.35 -7.50
C TRP A 378 0.04 -2.10 -7.45
N HIS A 379 0.13 -3.26 -8.10
CA HIS A 379 1.39 -3.98 -8.20
C HIS A 379 2.30 -3.30 -9.24
N ILE A 380 3.58 -3.07 -8.94
CA ILE A 380 4.47 -2.39 -9.88
C ILE A 380 4.64 -3.22 -11.15
N GLY A 381 4.38 -2.59 -12.29
CA GLY A 381 4.40 -3.25 -13.62
C GLY A 381 3.00 -3.63 -14.12
N ASP A 382 1.99 -3.67 -13.25
CA ASP A 382 0.62 -3.93 -13.66
C ASP A 382 -0.04 -2.68 -14.27
N HIS A 383 -1.04 -2.93 -15.12
CA HIS A 383 -1.87 -1.89 -15.73
C HIS A 383 -3.22 -1.67 -15.03
N ASN A 384 -3.49 -2.45 -13.98
CA ASN A 384 -4.75 -2.46 -13.25
C ASN A 384 -4.49 -2.41 -11.74
N ALA A 385 -5.39 -1.77 -11.01
CA ALA A 385 -5.42 -1.79 -9.57
C ALA A 385 -6.56 -2.65 -9.03
N THR A 386 -6.40 -3.09 -7.80
CA THR A 386 -7.47 -3.71 -7.01
C THR A 386 -7.94 -2.74 -5.93
N VAL A 387 -9.25 -2.69 -5.68
CA VAL A 387 -9.79 -1.91 -4.55
C VAL A 387 -9.62 -2.75 -3.29
N VAL A 388 -8.90 -2.21 -2.30
CA VAL A 388 -8.64 -2.89 -1.02
C VAL A 388 -9.37 -2.24 0.15
N ALA A 389 -9.86 -1.01 -0.01
CA ALA A 389 -10.73 -0.35 0.97
C ALA A 389 -11.65 0.68 0.29
N GLY A 390 -12.84 0.89 0.86
CA GLY A 390 -13.87 1.74 0.27
C GLY A 390 -14.65 1.04 -0.85
N THR A 391 -15.96 1.29 -0.94
CA THR A 391 -16.78 0.76 -2.04
C THR A 391 -16.69 1.68 -3.26
N ALA A 392 -16.46 1.12 -4.45
CA ALA A 392 -16.55 1.87 -5.69
C ALA A 392 -17.99 2.39 -5.89
N GLY A 393 -18.16 3.70 -6.06
CA GLY A 393 -19.43 4.30 -6.51
C GLY A 393 -20.14 5.24 -5.54
N SER A 394 -19.81 5.29 -4.24
CA SER A 394 -20.29 6.36 -3.34
C SER A 394 -19.48 6.44 -2.04
N PRO A 395 -18.94 7.62 -1.69
CA PRO A 395 -18.46 7.87 -0.33
C PRO A 395 -19.57 7.65 0.69
N GLY A 396 -19.20 7.26 1.90
CA GLY A 396 -20.16 7.03 2.98
C GLY A 396 -19.46 6.69 4.27
N ASN A 397 -20.24 6.38 5.31
CA ASN A 397 -19.76 6.18 6.68
C ASN A 397 -19.91 4.73 7.17
N SER A 398 -20.39 3.80 6.32
CA SER A 398 -20.45 2.38 6.66
C SER A 398 -19.05 1.79 6.85
N SER A 399 -18.97 0.56 7.38
CA SER A 399 -17.70 -0.15 7.56
C SER A 399 -16.96 -0.39 6.24
N THR A 400 -17.65 -0.52 5.12
CA THR A 400 -17.04 -0.74 3.80
C THR A 400 -16.78 0.55 3.02
N GLN A 401 -17.26 1.69 3.51
CA GLN A 401 -17.15 2.99 2.83
C GLN A 401 -16.10 3.90 3.48
N LEU A 402 -15.55 4.79 2.65
CA LEU A 402 -14.65 5.86 3.05
C LEU A 402 -15.18 7.19 2.52
N SER A 403 -14.73 8.30 3.09
CA SER A 403 -15.04 9.65 2.65
C SER A 403 -13.81 10.55 2.74
N SER A 404 -13.26 10.88 1.56
CA SER A 404 -12.00 11.61 1.41
C SER A 404 -10.84 10.96 2.20
N PRO A 405 -10.54 9.67 1.98
CA PRO A 405 -9.41 9.02 2.65
C PRO A 405 -8.13 9.76 2.31
N MET A 406 -7.28 10.03 3.30
CA MET A 406 -6.04 10.79 3.11
C MET A 406 -4.84 9.89 3.38
N GLY A 407 -4.20 10.03 4.54
CA GLY A 407 -3.00 9.27 4.85
C GLY A 407 -3.34 7.86 5.30
N MET A 408 -2.38 6.98 5.07
CA MET A 408 -2.49 5.58 5.41
C MET A 408 -1.15 5.01 5.85
N THR A 409 -1.19 3.83 6.45
CA THR A 409 -0.02 3.03 6.80
C THR A 409 -0.37 1.54 6.80
N LEU A 410 0.64 0.70 6.64
CA LEU A 410 0.53 -0.75 6.74
C LEU A 410 1.25 -1.21 8.01
N ASP A 411 0.71 -2.21 8.68
CA ASP A 411 1.46 -2.93 9.71
C ASP A 411 2.22 -4.14 9.12
N LYS A 412 2.98 -4.83 9.97
CA LYS A 412 3.79 -5.99 9.57
C LYS A 412 2.99 -7.22 9.11
N TRP A 413 1.67 -7.24 9.33
CA TRP A 413 0.77 -8.28 8.82
C TRP A 413 0.05 -7.84 7.54
N ASN A 414 0.44 -6.67 7.00
CA ASN A 414 -0.16 -6.03 5.85
C ASN A 414 -1.62 -5.60 6.09
N ASN A 415 -2.00 -5.33 7.35
CA ASN A 415 -3.27 -4.67 7.62
C ASN A 415 -3.13 -3.17 7.32
N LEU A 416 -4.19 -2.59 6.74
CA LEU A 416 -4.21 -1.23 6.25
C LEU A 416 -4.97 -0.31 7.21
N TYR A 417 -4.33 0.80 7.57
CA TYR A 417 -4.88 1.84 8.44
C TYR A 417 -5.11 3.07 7.61
N VAL A 418 -6.33 3.61 7.61
CA VAL A 418 -6.73 4.72 6.75
C VAL A 418 -7.31 5.86 7.58
N ALA A 419 -6.77 7.06 7.40
CA ALA A 419 -7.38 8.31 7.85
C ALA A 419 -8.61 8.61 6.99
N ASP A 420 -9.79 8.28 7.50
CA ASP A 420 -11.09 8.52 6.84
C ASP A 420 -11.57 9.94 7.20
N ARG A 421 -10.93 10.93 6.55
CA ARG A 421 -10.85 12.32 7.00
C ARG A 421 -12.22 12.95 7.22
N THR A 422 -13.13 12.87 6.26
CA THR A 422 -14.44 13.53 6.36
C THR A 422 -15.35 12.83 7.36
N ASN A 423 -15.17 11.52 7.53
CA ASN A 423 -15.89 10.75 8.55
C ASN A 423 -15.27 10.88 9.94
N ASN A 424 -14.22 11.70 10.13
CA ASN A 424 -13.57 11.95 11.42
C ASN A 424 -13.18 10.68 12.18
N ARG A 425 -12.67 9.67 11.45
CA ARG A 425 -12.26 8.39 12.03
C ARG A 425 -11.00 7.81 11.41
N VAL A 426 -10.44 6.81 12.07
CA VAL A 426 -9.43 5.91 11.49
C VAL A 426 -10.04 4.53 11.34
N GLN A 427 -9.90 3.96 10.14
CA GLN A 427 -10.39 2.63 9.80
C GLN A 427 -9.22 1.66 9.64
N LEU A 428 -9.35 0.47 10.23
CA LEU A 428 -8.46 -0.68 10.05
C LEU A 428 -9.12 -1.67 9.08
N PHE A 429 -8.45 -1.97 7.99
CA PHE A 429 -8.80 -3.02 7.04
C PHE A 429 -7.82 -4.17 7.21
N CYS A 430 -8.32 -5.31 7.68
CA CYS A 430 -7.52 -6.51 7.80
C CYS A 430 -7.05 -6.97 6.43
N ASN A 431 -5.84 -7.53 6.33
CA ASN A 431 -5.30 -7.97 5.05
C ASN A 431 -6.30 -8.90 4.31
N GLY A 432 -6.62 -8.55 3.06
CA GLY A 432 -7.59 -9.26 2.23
C GLY A 432 -9.08 -8.96 2.52
N ASN A 433 -9.39 -8.08 3.49
CA ASN A 433 -10.75 -7.71 3.84
C ASN A 433 -11.05 -6.25 3.45
N THR A 434 -12.18 -6.03 2.77
CA THR A 434 -12.67 -4.70 2.37
C THR A 434 -13.63 -4.07 3.38
N THR A 435 -13.93 -4.77 4.47
CA THR A 435 -14.74 -4.27 5.59
C THR A 435 -13.82 -3.70 6.65
N GLY A 436 -13.96 -2.40 6.92
CA GLY A 436 -13.17 -1.68 7.91
C GLY A 436 -13.73 -1.82 9.32
N ILE A 437 -12.82 -1.80 10.29
CA ILE A 437 -13.08 -1.66 11.71
C ILE A 437 -12.73 -0.24 12.10
N THR A 438 -13.68 0.50 12.68
CA THR A 438 -13.37 1.84 13.20
C THR A 438 -12.59 1.71 14.51
N ILE A 439 -11.32 2.15 14.50
CA ILE A 439 -10.39 1.98 15.62
C ILE A 439 -10.12 3.27 16.40
N ALA A 440 -10.48 4.43 15.84
CA ALA A 440 -10.43 5.74 16.51
C ALA A 440 -11.42 6.72 15.86
N GLY A 441 -12.02 7.62 16.65
CA GLY A 441 -12.99 8.62 16.16
C GLY A 441 -14.44 8.14 16.16
N ASN A 442 -15.39 9.04 15.89
CA ASN A 442 -16.85 8.79 15.98
C ASN A 442 -17.33 8.18 17.31
N GLY A 443 -16.66 8.50 18.43
CA GLY A 443 -16.98 7.92 19.73
C GLY A 443 -16.44 6.50 19.94
N ALA A 444 -15.91 5.84 18.89
CA ALA A 444 -15.09 4.65 19.06
C ALA A 444 -13.82 5.02 19.82
N GLY A 445 -13.56 4.29 20.91
CA GLY A 445 -12.54 4.67 21.86
C GLY A 445 -12.84 5.95 22.65
N GLY A 446 -14.06 6.47 22.70
CA GLY A 446 -14.35 7.66 23.53
C GLY A 446 -13.63 8.94 23.09
N THR A 447 -13.17 9.02 21.84
CA THR A 447 -12.50 10.20 21.28
C THR A 447 -13.22 10.75 20.06
N THR A 448 -13.30 12.07 19.97
CA THR A 448 -13.63 12.78 18.73
C THR A 448 -12.32 13.16 18.04
N LEU A 449 -12.15 12.69 16.80
CA LEU A 449 -11.11 13.21 15.91
C LEU A 449 -11.68 14.40 15.14
N SER A 450 -10.81 15.30 14.69
CA SER A 450 -11.19 16.45 13.87
C SER A 450 -10.31 16.46 12.64
N ALA A 451 -10.89 16.03 11.51
CA ALA A 451 -10.23 15.88 10.22
C ALA A 451 -8.87 15.16 10.33
N PRO A 452 -8.85 13.85 10.70
CA PRO A 452 -7.62 13.09 10.70
C PRO A 452 -7.01 13.12 9.29
N TYR A 453 -5.76 13.56 9.20
CA TYR A 453 -5.11 13.80 7.91
C TYR A 453 -4.18 12.64 7.53
N ASP A 454 -3.38 12.16 8.48
CA ASP A 454 -2.45 11.05 8.27
C ASP A 454 -2.36 10.16 9.52
N VAL A 455 -2.00 8.91 9.29
CA VAL A 455 -1.86 7.85 10.31
C VAL A 455 -0.53 7.12 10.15
N LYS A 456 0.15 6.87 11.28
CA LYS A 456 1.39 6.09 11.34
C LYS A 456 1.42 5.21 12.59
N LEU A 457 2.19 4.14 12.52
CA LEU A 457 2.44 3.22 13.63
C LEU A 457 3.89 3.34 14.05
N ASP A 458 4.15 3.32 15.36
CA ASP A 458 5.51 3.17 15.87
C ASP A 458 5.93 1.69 15.97
N SER A 459 7.17 1.44 16.36
CA SER A 459 7.74 0.10 16.53
C SER A 459 6.95 -0.80 17.48
N LYS A 460 6.15 -0.23 18.39
CA LYS A 460 5.29 -0.93 19.36
C LYS A 460 3.84 -1.03 18.91
N LEU A 461 3.54 -0.57 17.68
CA LEU A 461 2.21 -0.48 17.09
C LEU A 461 1.28 0.49 17.82
N ASN A 462 1.80 1.52 18.49
CA ASN A 462 0.97 2.64 18.91
C ASN A 462 0.58 3.47 17.68
N LEU A 463 -0.66 3.95 17.64
CA LEU A 463 -1.21 4.69 16.51
C LEU A 463 -1.06 6.20 16.71
N TYR A 464 -0.45 6.86 15.74
CA TYR A 464 -0.28 8.30 15.66
C TYR A 464 -1.24 8.84 14.61
N VAL A 465 -2.00 9.88 14.95
CA VAL A 465 -2.98 10.50 14.05
C VAL A 465 -2.77 12.00 14.03
N SER A 466 -2.48 12.56 12.86
CA SER A 466 -2.41 14.02 12.70
C SER A 466 -3.81 14.61 12.57
N LEU A 467 -4.11 15.66 13.34
CA LEU A 467 -5.40 16.34 13.31
C LEU A 467 -5.24 17.73 12.71
N ASN A 468 -5.66 17.88 11.46
CA ASN A 468 -5.44 19.11 10.70
C ASN A 468 -6.12 20.31 11.36
N SER A 469 -7.38 20.19 11.74
CA SER A 469 -8.10 21.25 12.47
C SER A 469 -7.85 21.21 13.98
N GLY A 470 -7.20 20.15 14.47
CA GLY A 470 -6.96 19.94 15.89
C GLY A 470 -5.62 20.45 16.40
N ALA A 471 -4.74 20.99 15.54
CA ALA A 471 -3.44 21.56 15.91
C ALA A 471 -2.56 20.64 16.79
N ARG A 472 -2.67 19.31 16.57
CA ARG A 472 -1.97 18.30 17.36
C ARG A 472 -1.88 16.95 16.65
N ILE A 473 -0.95 16.13 17.13
CA ILE A 473 -0.81 14.71 16.82
C ILE A 473 -1.31 13.91 18.02
N ARG A 474 -2.32 13.07 17.82
CA ARG A 474 -2.84 12.16 18.85
C ARG A 474 -2.05 10.86 18.86
N LEU A 475 -1.82 10.31 20.05
CA LEU A 475 -1.23 8.99 20.27
C LEU A 475 -2.22 8.09 20.99
N PHE A 476 -2.54 6.97 20.35
CA PHE A 476 -3.31 5.87 20.91
C PHE A 476 -2.35 4.72 21.24
N ALA A 477 -2.15 4.47 22.53
CA ALA A 477 -1.24 3.42 22.97
C ALA A 477 -1.87 2.04 22.73
N LYS A 478 -1.06 1.08 22.29
CA LYS A 478 -1.48 -0.31 22.19
C LYS A 478 -1.81 -0.88 23.59
N LEU A 479 -2.85 -1.72 23.68
CA LEU A 479 -3.29 -2.42 24.88
C LEU A 479 -2.45 -3.66 25.23
#